data_AF-A0A401FK57-F1
#
_entry.id   AF-A0A401FK57-F1
#
_cell.length_a   1.000
_cell.length_b   1.000
_cell.length_c   1.000
_cell.angle_alpha   90.00
_cell.angle_beta   90.00
_cell.angle_gamma   90.00
#
_symmetry.space_group_name_H-M   'P 1'
#
loop_
_entity.id
_entity.type
_entity.pdbx_description
1 polymer ?
#
loop_
_entity_poly.entity_id
_entity_poly.type
_entity_poly.pdbx_seq_one_letter_code
_entity_poly.pdbx_strand_id
1 'polypeptide(L)'
;MMCYDLKGGIGSASRVVKIDDDHTYTVGTLTMTNYGYLQDFIVNGLPIGKPLSDMIQADKNKEEKGSIITVIATDAPLDSRQLKRLAKRATVGINRSGGYIGNGSGEIVFAFSTQNRVAHFADSDFDSITRFNDNHIDKFFGSRSKCG
;
A
#
# COMPACT_ATOMS: atom_id res chain seq x y z
N MET A 1 -7.83 14.04 -10.25
CA MET A 1 -7.90 12.95 -9.25
C MET A 1 -9.34 12.73 -8.83
N MET A 2 -9.92 11.63 -9.30
CA MET A 2 -11.26 11.14 -8.97
C MET A 2 -11.12 9.68 -8.51
N CYS A 3 -11.64 9.35 -7.33
CA CYS A 3 -11.53 8.01 -6.77
C CYS A 3 -12.91 7.55 -6.34
N TYR A 4 -13.36 6.40 -6.84
CA TYR A 4 -14.72 5.90 -6.62
C TYR A 4 -15.80 6.93 -7.00
N ASP A 5 -15.62 7.64 -8.13
CA ASP A 5 -16.40 8.81 -8.58
C ASP A 5 -16.52 9.98 -7.58
N LEU A 6 -15.85 9.89 -6.43
CA LEU A 6 -15.74 10.94 -5.45
C LEU A 6 -14.43 11.72 -5.65
N LYS A 7 -14.24 12.76 -4.83
CA LYS A 7 -13.00 13.51 -4.81
C LYS A 7 -11.84 12.61 -4.40
N GLY A 8 -10.93 12.33 -5.35
CA GLY A 8 -9.65 11.66 -5.07
C GLY A 8 -8.59 12.63 -4.59
N GLY A 9 -7.38 12.13 -4.31
CA GLY A 9 -6.30 12.98 -3.82
C GLY A 9 -5.13 12.20 -3.23
N ILE A 10 -4.47 12.84 -2.26
CA ILE A 10 -3.40 12.22 -1.48
C ILE A 10 -4.00 11.61 -0.21
N GLY A 11 -3.67 10.37 0.07
CA GLY A 11 -3.92 9.68 1.33
C GLY A 11 -2.61 9.25 1.98
N SER A 12 -2.56 9.20 3.31
CA SER A 12 -1.42 8.62 4.03
C SER A 12 -1.89 7.91 5.29
N ALA A 13 -1.15 6.86 5.66
CA ALA A 13 -1.36 6.12 6.90
C ALA A 13 -0.04 5.49 7.33
N SER A 14 0.09 5.17 8.61
CA SER A 14 1.22 4.39 9.14
C SER A 14 0.77 3.37 10.16
N ARG A 15 1.59 2.35 10.39
CA ARG A 15 1.41 1.34 11.44
C ARG A 15 2.74 1.02 12.09
N VAL A 16 2.70 0.84 13.40
CA VAL A 16 3.82 0.31 14.19
C VAL A 16 3.65 -1.21 14.30
N VAL A 17 4.72 -1.95 14.04
CA VAL A 17 4.77 -3.40 13.97
C VAL A 17 5.82 -3.90 14.96
N LYS A 18 5.36 -4.50 16.06
CA LYS A 18 6.21 -5.18 17.04
C LYS A 18 6.46 -6.62 16.57
N ILE A 19 7.73 -7.00 16.41
CA ILE A 19 8.16 -8.34 15.97
C ILE A 19 8.46 -9.25 17.16
N ASP A 20 9.13 -8.69 18.16
CA ASP A 20 9.46 -9.25 19.47
C ASP A 20 9.70 -8.08 20.46
N ASP A 21 10.27 -8.33 21.63
CA ASP A 21 10.46 -7.32 22.67
C ASP A 21 11.48 -6.24 22.32
N ASP A 22 12.47 -6.55 21.47
CA ASP A 22 13.56 -5.64 21.11
C ASP A 22 13.35 -4.98 19.74
N HIS A 23 12.49 -5.56 18.90
CA HIS A 23 12.32 -5.13 17.52
C HIS A 23 10.91 -4.59 17.25
N THR A 24 10.82 -3.27 17.14
CA THR A 24 9.61 -2.54 16.72
C THR A 24 9.93 -1.65 15.53
N TYR A 25 9.11 -1.73 14.49
CA TYR A 25 9.30 -1.02 13.23
C TYR A 25 8.05 -0.25 12.83
N THR A 26 8.19 0.75 11.96
CA THR A 26 7.11 1.52 11.38
C THR A 26 7.01 1.23 9.89
N VAL A 27 5.79 0.97 9.40
CA VAL A 27 5.47 0.99 7.97
C VAL A 27 4.54 2.17 7.69
N GLY A 28 4.94 3.05 6.79
CA GLY A 28 4.16 4.19 6.32
C GLY A 28 3.78 4.03 4.86
N THR A 29 2.62 4.55 4.49
CA THR A 29 2.17 4.61 3.10
C THR A 29 1.73 6.02 2.73
N LEU A 30 1.97 6.39 1.48
CA LEU A 30 1.43 7.58 0.84
C LEU A 30 0.86 7.16 -0.51
N THR A 31 -0.38 7.52 -0.78
CA THR A 31 -1.10 7.11 -1.98
C THR A 31 -1.64 8.33 -2.72
N MET A 32 -1.57 8.29 -4.05
CA MET A 32 -2.29 9.18 -4.93
C MET A 32 -3.43 8.42 -5.58
N THR A 33 -4.67 8.77 -5.25
CA THR A 33 -5.86 8.01 -5.68
C THR A 33 -6.57 8.67 -6.86
N ASN A 34 -6.75 7.90 -7.92
CA ASN A 34 -7.46 8.32 -9.12
C ASN A 34 -8.16 7.13 -9.82
N TYR A 35 -8.83 6.22 -9.08
CA TYR A 35 -9.34 4.96 -9.66
C TYR A 35 -10.66 4.48 -9.02
N GLY A 36 -11.28 3.46 -9.61
CA GLY A 36 -12.46 2.77 -9.09
C GLY A 36 -13.80 3.49 -9.35
N TYR A 37 -14.88 2.71 -9.32
CA TYR A 37 -16.25 3.20 -9.46
C TYR A 37 -16.97 3.31 -8.13
N LEU A 38 -17.86 4.28 -7.98
CA LEU A 38 -18.60 4.49 -6.75
C LEU A 38 -19.24 3.22 -6.21
N GLN A 39 -19.88 2.42 -7.08
CA GLN A 39 -20.61 1.21 -6.66
C GLN A 39 -19.74 0.16 -5.96
N ASP A 40 -18.44 0.12 -6.27
CA ASP A 40 -17.50 -0.86 -5.73
C ASP A 40 -16.87 -0.39 -4.41
N PHE A 41 -17.11 0.86 -4.00
CA PHE A 41 -16.43 1.44 -2.85
C PHE A 41 -16.77 0.74 -1.53
N ILE A 42 -15.74 0.20 -0.88
CA ILE A 42 -15.83 -0.50 0.40
C ILE A 42 -15.04 0.28 1.46
N VAL A 43 -15.66 0.49 2.63
CA VAL A 43 -15.00 1.08 3.80
C VAL A 43 -15.18 0.14 4.99
N ASN A 44 -14.07 -0.28 5.61
CA ASN A 44 -14.08 -1.22 6.74
C ASN A 44 -14.89 -2.52 6.47
N GLY A 45 -14.89 -2.99 5.22
CA GLY A 45 -15.65 -4.16 4.80
C GLY A 45 -17.14 -3.91 4.52
N LEU A 46 -17.63 -2.68 4.73
CA LEU A 46 -19.00 -2.29 4.40
C LEU A 46 -19.05 -1.74 2.97
N PRO A 47 -19.91 -2.30 2.08
CA PRO A 47 -20.03 -1.86 0.69
C PRO A 47 -20.88 -0.58 0.59
N ILE A 48 -20.35 0.54 1.08
CA ILE A 48 -21.06 1.83 1.13
C ILE A 48 -21.33 2.41 -0.26
N GLY A 49 -20.51 2.02 -1.24
CA GLY A 49 -20.56 2.48 -2.61
C GLY A 49 -21.86 2.17 -3.32
N LYS A 50 -22.35 0.94 -3.15
CA LYS A 50 -23.55 0.45 -3.85
C LYS A 50 -24.83 1.22 -3.45
N PRO A 51 -25.19 1.34 -2.16
CA PRO A 51 -26.30 2.19 -1.73
C PRO A 51 -26.17 3.64 -2.18
N LEU A 52 -24.96 4.22 -2.14
CA LEU A 52 -24.74 5.61 -2.54
C LEU A 52 -24.92 5.82 -4.05
N SER A 53 -24.40 4.89 -4.85
CA SER A 53 -24.58 4.86 -6.31
C SER A 53 -26.06 4.79 -6.70
N ASP A 54 -26.84 3.96 -6.01
CA ASP A 54 -28.28 3.82 -6.25
C ASP A 54 -29.06 5.10 -5.85
N MET A 55 -28.68 5.75 -4.74
CA MET A 55 -29.31 7.00 -4.29
C MET A 55 -29.10 8.16 -5.27
N ILE A 56 -27.92 8.28 -5.88
CA ILE A 56 -27.59 9.40 -6.79
C ILE A 56 -27.80 9.08 -8.26
N GLN A 57 -28.28 7.87 -8.58
CA GLN A 57 -28.44 7.37 -9.95
C GLN A 57 -27.16 7.54 -10.78
N ALA A 58 -26.02 7.11 -10.22
CA ALA A 58 -24.72 7.26 -10.86
C ALA A 58 -24.69 6.58 -12.24
N ASP A 59 -24.02 7.23 -13.20
CA ASP A 59 -23.83 6.68 -14.55
C ASP A 59 -22.94 5.42 -14.51
N LYS A 60 -23.49 4.31 -15.00
CA LYS A 60 -22.85 2.98 -15.01
C LYS A 60 -22.04 2.71 -16.27
N ASN A 61 -22.09 3.59 -17.26
CA ASN A 61 -21.44 3.40 -18.56
C ASN A 61 -20.08 4.09 -18.67
N LYS A 62 -19.57 4.66 -17.57
CA LYS A 62 -18.24 5.28 -17.53
C LYS A 62 -17.16 4.22 -17.69
N GLU A 63 -16.20 4.47 -18.57
CA GLU A 63 -14.96 3.68 -18.64
C GLU A 63 -14.01 4.08 -17.50
N GLU A 64 -13.45 3.09 -16.81
CA GLU A 64 -12.37 3.29 -15.84
C GLU A 64 -11.07 3.64 -16.57
N LYS A 65 -10.63 4.90 -16.42
CA LYS A 65 -9.32 5.39 -16.89
C LYS A 65 -8.53 5.93 -15.71
N GLY A 66 -8.31 5.05 -14.74
CA GLY A 66 -7.80 5.40 -13.43
C GLY A 66 -6.29 5.26 -13.26
N SER A 67 -5.81 5.58 -12.07
CA SER A 67 -4.49 5.16 -11.61
C SER A 67 -4.37 5.27 -10.11
N ILE A 68 -3.40 4.55 -9.56
CA ILE A 68 -2.95 4.72 -8.19
C ILE A 68 -1.43 4.57 -8.13
N ILE A 69 -0.79 5.55 -7.49
CA ILE A 69 0.62 5.47 -7.12
C ILE A 69 0.68 5.30 -5.60
N THR A 70 1.36 4.26 -5.15
CA THR A 70 1.58 3.98 -3.73
C THR A 70 3.07 3.98 -3.41
N VAL A 71 3.48 4.80 -2.44
CA VAL A 71 4.80 4.78 -1.86
C VAL A 71 4.71 4.12 -0.48
N ILE A 72 5.57 3.14 -0.22
CA ILE A 72 5.70 2.47 1.07
C ILE A 72 7.09 2.77 1.63
N ALA A 73 7.15 3.30 2.85
CA ALA A 73 8.38 3.52 3.59
C ALA A 73 8.39 2.65 4.84
N THR A 74 9.56 2.14 5.22
CA THR A 74 9.72 1.42 6.49
C THR A 74 11.12 1.62 7.07
N ASP A 75 11.24 1.58 8.38
CA ASP A 75 12.53 1.50 9.10
C ASP A 75 12.98 0.04 9.34
N ALA A 76 12.21 -0.94 8.86
CA ALA A 76 12.57 -2.34 9.00
C ALA A 76 13.74 -2.76 8.08
N PRO A 77 14.65 -3.64 8.54
CA PRO A 77 15.74 -4.17 7.73
C PRO A 77 15.19 -5.09 6.62
N LEU A 78 15.05 -4.54 5.42
CA LEU A 78 14.59 -5.27 4.24
C LEU A 78 15.60 -5.13 3.10
N ASP A 79 15.85 -6.25 2.41
CA ASP A 79 16.57 -6.26 1.14
C ASP A 79 15.65 -5.89 -0.05
N SER A 80 16.23 -5.72 -1.24
CA SER A 80 15.48 -5.34 -2.45
C SER A 80 14.40 -6.36 -2.84
N ARG A 81 14.63 -7.65 -2.63
CA ARG A 81 13.67 -8.72 -2.91
C ARG A 81 12.50 -8.68 -1.93
N GLN A 82 12.78 -8.42 -0.65
CA GLN A 82 11.77 -8.28 0.40
C GLN A 82 10.95 -7.01 0.23
N LEU A 83 11.57 -5.90 -0.19
CA LEU A 83 10.86 -4.67 -0.58
C LEU A 83 9.94 -4.91 -1.77
N LYS A 84 10.36 -5.67 -2.77
CA LYS A 84 9.47 -6.08 -3.88
C LYS A 84 8.28 -6.90 -3.39
N ARG A 85 8.48 -7.79 -2.40
CA ARG A 85 7.38 -8.54 -1.75
C ARG A 85 6.45 -7.61 -0.98
N LEU A 86 6.99 -6.61 -0.27
CA LEU A 86 6.19 -5.59 0.43
C LEU A 86 5.35 -4.76 -0.55
N ALA A 87 5.95 -4.28 -1.64
CA ALA A 87 5.26 -3.53 -2.69
C ALA A 87 4.07 -4.32 -3.27
N LYS A 88 4.26 -5.62 -3.56
CA LYS A 88 3.18 -6.49 -4.03
C LYS A 88 1.99 -6.59 -3.06
N ARG A 89 2.17 -6.32 -1.77
CA ARG A 89 1.07 -6.42 -0.79
C ARG A 89 0.16 -5.20 -0.78
N ALA A 90 0.55 -4.07 -1.38
CA ALA A 90 -0.33 -2.91 -1.50
C ALA A 90 -1.59 -3.21 -2.31
N THR A 91 -1.53 -4.15 -3.26
CA THR A 91 -2.70 -4.60 -4.04
C THR A 91 -3.79 -5.21 -3.16
N VAL A 92 -3.41 -5.87 -2.05
CA VAL A 92 -4.38 -6.36 -1.06
C VAL A 92 -5.13 -5.20 -0.42
N GLY A 93 -4.45 -4.08 -0.14
CA GLY A 93 -5.08 -2.86 0.38
C GLY A 93 -6.06 -2.24 -0.62
N ILE A 94 -5.66 -2.14 -1.90
CA ILE A 94 -6.50 -1.64 -3.00
C ILE A 94 -7.77 -2.49 -3.16
N ASN A 95 -7.63 -3.82 -3.15
CA ASN A 95 -8.78 -4.71 -3.30
C ASN A 95 -9.72 -4.65 -2.10
N ARG A 96 -9.22 -4.35 -0.90
CA ARG A 96 -10.04 -4.21 0.31
C ARG A 96 -10.93 -2.96 0.30
N SER A 97 -10.60 -1.94 -0.49
CA SER A 97 -11.49 -0.79 -0.74
C SER A 97 -12.40 -0.99 -1.94
N GLY A 98 -12.34 -2.14 -2.62
CA GLY A 98 -13.15 -2.47 -3.79
C GLY A 98 -12.49 -2.18 -5.14
N GLY A 99 -11.20 -1.83 -5.15
CA GLY A 99 -10.44 -1.79 -6.41
C GLY A 99 -10.31 -3.17 -7.04
N TYR A 100 -10.32 -3.25 -8.37
CA TYR A 100 -10.15 -4.51 -9.08
C TYR A 100 -9.01 -4.50 -10.12
N ILE A 101 -8.22 -3.42 -10.21
CA ILE A 101 -7.04 -3.30 -11.08
C ILE A 101 -7.44 -3.48 -12.56
N GLY A 102 -8.30 -2.58 -13.04
CA GLY A 102 -8.84 -2.64 -14.40
C GLY A 102 -7.79 -2.32 -15.48
N ASN A 103 -8.07 -2.74 -16.72
CA ASN A 103 -7.14 -2.54 -17.85
C ASN A 103 -6.79 -1.07 -18.12
N GLY A 104 -7.72 -0.14 -17.83
CA GLY A 104 -7.48 1.29 -17.97
C GLY A 104 -6.84 1.94 -16.75
N SER A 105 -6.50 1.16 -15.71
CA SER A 105 -5.89 1.65 -14.48
C SER A 105 -4.40 1.33 -14.44
N GLY A 106 -3.60 2.32 -14.04
CA GLY A 106 -2.17 2.15 -13.79
C GLY A 106 -1.87 2.04 -12.29
N GLU A 107 -1.57 0.85 -11.80
CA GLU A 107 -1.15 0.60 -10.42
C GLU A 107 0.38 0.51 -10.33
N ILE A 108 1.01 1.50 -9.70
CA ILE A 108 2.45 1.48 -9.43
C ILE A 108 2.68 1.54 -7.93
N VAL A 109 3.51 0.64 -7.42
CA VAL A 109 3.90 0.59 -6.02
C VAL A 109 5.42 0.65 -5.91
N PHE A 110 5.92 1.62 -5.15
CA PHE A 110 7.31 1.77 -4.82
C PHE A 110 7.50 1.56 -3.32
N ALA A 111 8.43 0.69 -2.92
CA ALA A 111 8.73 0.42 -1.52
C ALA A 111 10.21 0.62 -1.25
N PHE A 112 10.54 1.31 -0.15
CA PHE A 112 11.92 1.49 0.31
C PHE A 112 12.03 1.29 1.82
N SER A 113 13.24 0.95 2.26
CA SER A 113 13.62 0.89 3.67
C SER A 113 14.61 2.02 3.97
N THR A 114 14.53 2.60 5.16
CA THR A 114 15.48 3.59 5.66
C THR A 114 16.64 2.98 6.47
N GLN A 115 16.63 1.66 6.68
CA GLN A 115 17.57 0.95 7.56
C GLN A 115 18.95 0.74 6.92
N ASN A 116 18.98 0.13 5.73
CA ASN A 116 20.24 -0.15 5.03
C ASN A 116 20.57 1.03 4.11
N ARG A 117 21.45 1.93 4.57
CA ARG A 117 21.94 3.06 3.77
C ARG A 117 23.08 2.60 2.87
N VAL A 118 23.01 2.96 1.59
CA VAL A 118 24.06 2.68 0.60
C VAL A 118 24.84 3.97 0.35
N ALA A 119 26.14 3.96 0.65
CA ALA A 119 27.00 5.10 0.37
C ALA A 119 27.18 5.26 -1.15
N HIS A 120 27.10 6.49 -1.64
CA HIS A 120 27.34 6.76 -3.06
C HIS A 120 28.80 6.53 -3.45
N PHE A 121 29.72 6.85 -2.53
CA PHE A 121 31.16 6.59 -2.64
C PHE A 121 31.56 5.75 -1.43
N ALA A 122 31.74 4.45 -1.64
CA ALA A 122 32.17 3.52 -0.60
C ALA A 122 33.70 3.43 -0.58
N ASP A 123 34.29 3.49 0.60
CA ASP A 123 35.73 3.27 0.80
C ASP A 123 36.09 1.78 0.93
N SER A 124 35.07 0.91 1.10
CA SER A 124 35.22 -0.54 1.24
C SER A 124 34.66 -1.28 0.03
N ASP A 125 35.32 -2.39 -0.34
CA ASP A 125 34.85 -3.31 -1.38
C ASP A 125 33.62 -4.14 -0.97
N PHE A 126 33.25 -4.14 0.33
CA PHE A 126 32.20 -4.99 0.86
C PHE A 126 31.24 -4.24 1.79
N ASP A 127 29.93 -4.44 1.58
CA ASP A 127 28.87 -3.99 2.46
C ASP A 127 28.26 -5.14 3.26
N SER A 128 27.89 -4.86 4.51
CA SER A 128 27.06 -5.76 5.34
C SER A 128 25.62 -5.27 5.35
N ILE A 129 24.68 -6.11 4.91
CA ILE A 129 23.25 -5.78 4.84
C ILE A 129 22.50 -6.56 5.92
N THR A 130 21.77 -5.85 6.78
CA THR A 130 20.86 -6.49 7.74
C THR A 130 19.50 -6.68 7.08
N ARG A 131 18.92 -7.88 7.22
CA ARG A 131 17.59 -8.18 6.68
C ARG A 131 16.84 -9.15 7.58
N PHE A 132 15.51 -9.15 7.50
CA PHE A 132 14.73 -10.23 8.10
C PHE A 132 15.08 -11.59 7.48
N ASN A 133 14.98 -12.63 8.30
CA ASN A 133 14.84 -13.99 7.81
C ASN A 133 13.46 -14.14 7.14
N ASP A 134 13.43 -14.61 5.88
CA ASP A 134 12.20 -14.77 5.12
C ASP A 134 11.19 -15.73 5.74
N ASN A 135 11.62 -16.69 6.56
CA ASN A 135 10.73 -17.60 7.26
C ASN A 135 9.94 -16.90 8.38
N HIS A 136 10.37 -15.72 8.81
CA HIS A 136 9.77 -14.97 9.92
C HIS A 136 9.19 -13.62 9.49
N ILE A 137 9.38 -13.22 8.23
CA ILE A 137 8.93 -11.91 7.71
C ILE A 137 7.40 -11.74 7.70
N ASP A 138 6.64 -12.84 7.77
CA ASP A 138 5.18 -12.75 7.87
C ASP A 138 4.72 -12.09 9.18
N LYS A 139 5.55 -12.05 10.24
CA LYS A 139 5.28 -11.22 11.42
C LYS A 139 5.22 -9.73 11.07
N PHE A 140 6.04 -9.30 10.11
CA PHE A 140 6.06 -7.93 9.61
C PHE A 140 4.87 -7.67 8.67
N PHE A 141 4.65 -8.57 7.71
CA PHE A 141 3.59 -8.44 6.70
C PHE A 141 2.17 -8.64 7.23
N GLY A 142 2.01 -9.58 8.16
CA GLY A 142 0.75 -10.06 8.69
C GLY A 142 0.32 -9.32 9.94
N SER A 143 0.93 -8.17 10.24
CA SER A 143 0.56 -7.30 11.36
C SER A 143 -0.89 -6.84 11.25
N ARG A 144 -1.80 -7.72 11.67
CA ARG A 144 -3.20 -7.42 11.99
C ARG A 144 -3.20 -6.83 13.39
N SER A 145 -2.90 -5.55 13.50
CA SER A 145 -2.94 -4.87 14.79
C SER A 145 -3.93 -3.72 14.71
N LYS A 146 -4.97 -3.85 15.55
CA LYS A 146 -6.14 -3.00 15.76
C LYS A 146 -5.97 -1.58 15.21
N CYS A 147 -6.84 -1.17 14.29
CA CYS A 147 -7.12 0.24 14.12
C CYS A 147 -7.56 0.77 15.49
N GLY A 148 -6.77 1.67 16.07
CA GLY A 148 -7.29 2.66 17.02
C GLY A 148 -8.15 3.68 16.27
#